data_AF-A0A258W204-F1
#
_entry.id   AF-A0A258W204-F1
#
_cell.length_a   1.000
_cell.length_b   1.000
_cell.length_c   1.000
_cell.angle_alpha   90.00
_cell.angle_beta   90.00
_cell.angle_gamma   90.00
#
_symmetry.space_group_name_H-M   'P 1'
#
loop_
_entity.id
_entity.type
_entity.pdbx_description
1 polymer ?
#
loop_
_entity_poly.entity_id
_entity_poly.type
_entity_poly.pdbx_seq_one_letter_code
_entity_poly.pdbx_strand_id
1 'polypeptide(L)'
;MLKVAYLIKFLTEINPHTSPTRLALYNYLKAFHSPEEELSDGLISEFFYQCLEYSHWYSNRGHLSHEIQILLKNFNDFYQNHFDLSKITFPDQIQIIEVESPKAVEEILTRYIRARYVKEVKFKIFTEQKKWFAFILKDGSGIDVLQLDRKFTIRNGVLEPLRTQLKISFDSSMELDSQFVHTLEVSAHHLMQFTIKNGLITGALTRGYMFQKSQDIQNAKLHDIPKLFWPVKRIEQFFVSRGTDPFYGDIVKKLEDITLGFWEKNSESWQNYITILLSQSESALENVYVGDKRLEDLIRKVRHLLVTTQNDPAKSGEPWQKNQIKPQLNPQLNTKTPREL
;
A
#
# COMPACT_ATOMS: atom_id res chain seq x y z
N MET A 1 -8.69 35.77 -1.01
CA MET A 1 -8.53 34.40 -0.49
C MET A 1 -7.09 34.02 -0.67
N LEU A 2 -6.39 33.69 0.41
CA LEU A 2 -4.97 33.39 0.36
C LEU A 2 -4.78 31.93 -0.07
N LYS A 3 -4.08 31.72 -1.17
CA LYS A 3 -3.80 30.40 -1.72
C LYS A 3 -2.55 29.76 -1.13
N VAL A 4 -2.49 28.44 -1.13
CA VAL A 4 -1.30 27.65 -0.73
C VAL A 4 -0.05 28.08 -1.50
N ALA A 5 -0.18 28.46 -2.78
CA ALA A 5 0.91 28.97 -3.61
C ALA A 5 1.68 30.13 -2.96
N TYR A 6 1.02 31.03 -2.23
CA TYR A 6 1.70 32.18 -1.60
C TYR A 6 2.62 31.74 -0.47
N LEU A 7 2.21 30.78 0.36
CA LEU A 7 3.06 30.25 1.43
C LEU A 7 4.21 29.42 0.87
N ILE A 8 3.97 28.64 -0.19
CA ILE A 8 5.06 27.92 -0.90
C ILE A 8 6.08 28.92 -1.46
N LYS A 9 5.62 30.00 -2.07
CA LYS A 9 6.49 31.05 -2.62
C LYS A 9 7.31 31.72 -1.51
N PHE A 10 6.65 32.12 -0.42
CA PHE A 10 7.33 32.71 0.74
C PHE A 10 8.39 31.77 1.34
N LEU A 11 8.05 30.49 1.53
CA LEU A 11 8.99 29.46 2.00
C LEU A 11 10.22 29.33 1.09
N THR A 12 10.01 29.45 -0.22
CA THR A 12 11.09 29.40 -1.22
C THR A 12 12.02 30.60 -1.10
N GLU A 13 11.46 31.81 -0.89
CA GLU A 13 12.22 33.05 -0.73
C GLU A 13 13.10 33.05 0.53
N ILE A 14 12.62 32.48 1.64
CA ILE A 14 13.39 32.35 2.90
C ILE A 14 14.29 31.10 2.94
N ASN A 15 14.42 30.39 1.81
CA ASN A 15 15.12 29.12 1.62
C ASN A 15 14.69 28.03 2.63
N PRO A 16 13.86 27.04 2.22
CA PRO A 16 13.31 26.05 3.13
C PRO A 16 14.38 25.10 3.69
N HIS A 17 15.54 24.95 3.02
CA HIS A 17 16.62 24.05 3.45
C HIS A 17 17.40 24.56 4.67
N THR A 18 17.16 25.79 5.12
CA THR A 18 17.80 26.38 6.29
C THR A 18 17.32 25.79 7.61
N SER A 19 16.17 25.12 7.62
CA SER A 19 15.64 24.46 8.81
C SER A 19 14.85 23.20 8.46
N PRO A 20 14.97 22.12 9.26
CA PRO A 20 14.12 20.94 9.12
C PRO A 20 12.62 21.26 9.18
N THR A 21 12.20 22.20 10.02
CA THR A 21 10.80 22.57 10.19
C THR A 21 10.22 23.19 8.92
N ARG A 22 10.97 24.14 8.32
CA ARG A 22 10.58 24.83 7.09
C ARG A 22 10.54 23.87 5.92
N LEU A 23 11.55 23.02 5.80
CA LEU A 23 11.60 22.00 4.75
C LEU A 23 10.47 20.98 4.90
N ALA A 24 10.11 20.57 6.12
CA ALA A 24 8.98 19.68 6.35
C ALA A 24 7.65 20.32 5.93
N LEU A 25 7.38 21.57 6.33
CA LEU A 25 6.18 22.30 5.91
C LEU A 25 6.16 22.48 4.38
N TYR A 26 7.26 22.93 3.79
CA TYR A 26 7.38 23.12 2.34
C TYR A 26 7.10 21.82 1.57
N ASN A 27 7.71 20.71 1.98
CA ASN A 27 7.50 19.41 1.36
C ASN A 27 6.06 18.93 1.52
N TYR A 28 5.47 19.10 2.72
CA TYR A 28 4.08 18.76 2.99
C TYR A 28 3.13 19.52 2.05
N LEU A 29 3.26 20.84 1.97
CA LEU A 29 2.43 21.68 1.09
C LEU A 29 2.56 21.28 -0.38
N LYS A 30 3.77 21.03 -0.86
CA LYS A 30 4.00 20.63 -2.27
C LYS A 30 3.54 19.23 -2.61
N ALA A 31 3.52 18.32 -1.63
CA ALA A 31 3.16 16.93 -1.85
C ALA A 31 1.65 16.70 -1.75
N PHE A 32 0.96 17.43 -0.87
CA PHE A 32 -0.40 17.09 -0.45
C PHE A 32 -1.48 18.13 -0.76
N HIS A 33 -1.09 19.31 -1.26
CA HIS A 33 -2.02 20.40 -1.50
C HIS A 33 -1.85 20.99 -2.90
N SER A 34 -2.97 21.42 -3.48
CA SER A 34 -2.94 22.14 -4.74
C SER A 34 -2.45 23.58 -4.49
N PRO A 35 -1.59 24.16 -5.34
CA PRO A 35 -1.21 25.57 -5.22
C PRO A 35 -2.42 26.53 -5.24
N GLU A 36 -3.50 26.12 -5.89
CA GLU A 36 -4.75 26.90 -6.02
C GLU A 36 -5.70 26.72 -4.83
N GLU A 37 -5.44 25.76 -3.95
CA GLU A 37 -6.22 25.51 -2.73
C GLU A 37 -6.14 26.70 -1.77
N GLU A 38 -7.21 26.95 -1.03
CA GLU A 38 -7.19 27.93 0.03
C GLU A 38 -6.27 27.49 1.16
N LEU A 39 -5.37 28.37 1.55
CA LEU A 39 -4.58 28.19 2.74
C LEU A 39 -5.49 28.50 3.95
N SER A 40 -5.75 27.48 4.78
CA SER A 40 -6.62 27.58 5.96
C SER A 40 -5.90 27.17 7.26
N ASP A 41 -6.47 27.55 8.40
CA ASP A 41 -6.05 27.09 9.73
C ASP A 41 -6.21 25.57 9.90
N GLY A 42 -7.23 25.00 9.24
CA GLY A 42 -7.42 23.55 9.15
C GLY A 42 -6.24 22.84 8.50
N LEU A 43 -5.74 23.37 7.37
CA LEU A 43 -4.60 22.82 6.65
C LEU A 43 -3.32 22.81 7.51
N ILE A 44 -3.04 23.92 8.21
CA ILE A 44 -1.88 24.01 9.12
C ILE A 44 -2.04 23.04 10.29
N SER A 45 -3.25 22.90 10.82
CA SER A 45 -3.55 21.93 11.88
C SER A 45 -3.33 20.49 11.41
N GLU A 46 -3.76 20.15 10.19
CA GLU A 46 -3.52 18.84 9.58
C GLU A 46 -2.02 18.53 9.42
N PHE A 47 -1.22 19.51 9.01
CA PHE A 47 0.23 19.39 9.00
C PHE A 47 0.79 19.04 10.39
N PHE A 48 0.33 19.73 11.44
CA PHE A 48 0.77 19.43 12.81
C PHE A 48 0.38 18.02 13.26
N TYR A 49 -0.85 17.59 12.98
CA TYR A 49 -1.28 16.23 13.33
C TYR A 49 -0.47 15.16 12.60
N GLN A 50 -0.07 15.42 11.36
CA GLN A 50 0.83 14.51 10.63
C GLN A 50 2.24 14.51 11.22
N CYS A 51 2.80 15.69 11.51
CA CYS A 51 4.10 15.79 12.16
C CYS A 51 4.15 15.00 13.47
N LEU A 52 3.14 15.18 14.32
CA LEU A 52 3.06 14.58 15.65
C LEU A 52 2.92 13.05 15.66
N GLU A 53 2.64 12.42 14.52
CA GLU A 53 2.79 10.97 14.38
C GLU A 53 4.25 10.52 14.49
N TYR A 54 5.19 11.33 13.98
CA TYR A 54 6.60 10.99 13.93
C TYR A 54 7.30 11.30 15.25
N SER A 55 8.04 10.32 15.78
CA SER A 55 8.76 10.45 17.05
C SER A 55 9.71 11.65 17.09
N HIS A 56 10.32 12.01 15.95
CA HIS A 56 11.17 13.19 15.84
C HIS A 56 10.41 14.47 16.22
N TRP A 57 9.26 14.73 15.59
CA TRP A 57 8.49 15.94 15.86
C TRP A 57 7.77 15.89 17.19
N TYR A 58 7.32 14.71 17.62
CA TYR A 58 6.75 14.55 18.96
C TYR A 58 7.72 15.00 20.05
N SER A 59 8.97 14.53 20.00
CA SER A 59 10.01 14.92 20.96
C SER A 59 10.45 16.39 20.83
N ASN A 60 10.29 16.99 19.65
CA ASN A 60 10.71 18.36 19.34
C ASN A 60 9.53 19.32 19.11
N ARG A 61 8.34 19.02 19.66
CA ARG A 61 7.11 19.77 19.39
C ARG A 61 7.18 21.26 19.76
N GLY A 62 7.94 21.61 20.81
CA GLY A 62 8.17 23.00 21.19
C GLY A 62 8.93 23.79 20.12
N HIS A 63 9.98 23.18 19.55
CA HIS A 63 10.73 23.77 18.44
C HIS A 63 9.87 23.91 17.19
N LEU A 64 9.13 22.86 16.82
CA LEU A 64 8.19 22.89 15.69
C LEU A 64 7.16 24.02 15.84
N SER A 65 6.59 24.18 17.03
CA SER A 65 5.60 25.22 17.34
C SER A 65 6.18 26.61 17.20
N HIS A 66 7.30 26.86 17.89
CA HIS A 66 7.96 28.15 17.91
C HIS A 66 8.36 28.62 16.50
N GLU A 67 8.98 27.73 15.73
CA GLU A 67 9.47 28.10 14.40
C GLU A 67 8.34 28.35 13.41
N ILE A 68 7.29 27.52 13.40
CA ILE A 68 6.13 27.72 12.52
C ILE A 68 5.35 28.98 12.93
N GLN A 69 5.25 29.27 14.23
CA GLN A 69 4.60 30.49 14.71
C GLN A 69 5.33 31.75 14.23
N ILE A 70 6.67 31.78 14.35
CA ILE A 70 7.48 32.89 13.81
C ILE A 70 7.31 33.01 12.29
N LEU A 71 7.34 31.87 11.59
CA LEU A 71 7.20 31.83 10.14
C LEU A 71 5.86 32.39 9.68
N LEU A 72 4.76 31.96 10.29
CA LEU A 72 3.43 32.44 9.94
C LEU A 72 3.21 33.90 10.34
N LYS A 73 3.85 34.37 11.43
CA LYS A 73 3.86 35.79 11.78
C LYS A 73 4.57 36.62 10.72
N ASN A 74 5.77 36.23 10.29
CA ASN A 74 6.52 36.93 9.24
C ASN A 74 5.76 36.90 7.90
N PHE A 75 5.11 35.77 7.59
CA PHE A 75 4.25 35.65 6.42
C PHE A 75 3.04 36.60 6.49
N ASN A 76 2.40 36.73 7.66
CA ASN A 76 1.34 37.72 7.89
C ASN A 76 1.84 39.15 7.75
N ASP A 77 3.02 39.47 8.27
CA ASP A 77 3.60 40.81 8.14
C ASP A 77 3.86 41.15 6.66
N PHE A 78 4.30 40.16 5.86
CA PHE A 78 4.54 40.32 4.43
C PHE A 78 3.24 40.45 3.60
N TYR A 79 2.20 39.66 3.93
CA TYR A 79 0.95 39.60 3.18
C TYR A 79 -0.24 40.27 3.89
N GLN A 80 -0.03 41.20 4.83
CA GLN A 80 -1.09 41.99 5.49
C GLN A 80 -2.12 41.18 6.33
N ASN A 81 -1.64 40.36 7.28
CA ASN A 81 -2.45 39.71 8.34
C ASN A 81 -3.60 38.81 7.85
N HIS A 82 -3.32 37.94 6.88
CA HIS A 82 -4.33 37.01 6.37
C HIS A 82 -4.65 35.81 7.28
N PHE A 83 -3.75 35.46 8.21
CA PHE A 83 -3.92 34.33 9.12
C PHE A 83 -4.20 34.78 10.55
N ASP A 84 -5.34 34.36 11.09
CA ASP A 84 -5.60 34.48 12.51
C ASP A 84 -4.92 33.34 13.27
N LEU A 85 -3.72 33.63 13.79
CA LEU A 85 -2.91 32.64 14.53
C LEU A 85 -3.59 32.16 15.82
N SER A 86 -4.58 32.91 16.35
CA SER A 86 -5.30 32.50 17.57
C SER A 86 -6.22 31.30 17.36
N LYS A 87 -6.58 30.99 16.10
CA LYS A 87 -7.39 29.82 15.74
C LYS A 87 -6.57 28.54 15.59
N ILE A 88 -5.25 28.65 15.53
CA ILE A 88 -4.35 27.53 15.33
C ILE A 88 -3.90 26.99 16.69
N THR A 89 -4.18 25.71 16.96
CA THR A 89 -3.59 25.01 18.11
C THR A 89 -2.21 24.50 17.72
N PHE A 90 -1.17 25.03 18.35
CA PHE A 90 0.21 24.68 18.02
C PHE A 90 0.64 23.34 18.65
N PRO A 91 1.63 22.63 18.08
CA PRO A 91 2.05 21.30 18.54
C PRO A 91 2.39 21.15 20.03
N ASP A 92 2.93 22.19 20.66
CA ASP A 92 3.24 22.24 22.10
C ASP A 92 1.99 22.30 22.98
N GLN A 93 0.87 22.77 22.44
CA GLN A 93 -0.45 22.83 23.08
C GLN A 93 -1.27 21.55 22.83
N ILE A 94 -0.88 20.72 21.87
CA ILE A 94 -1.59 19.48 21.54
C ILE A 94 -1.23 18.38 22.54
N GLN A 95 -2.24 17.87 23.25
CA GLN A 95 -2.11 16.69 24.09
C GLN A 95 -2.29 15.43 23.26
N ILE A 96 -1.30 14.54 23.27
CA ILE A 96 -1.37 13.25 22.59
C ILE A 96 -1.51 12.15 23.63
N ILE A 97 -2.49 11.29 23.41
CA ILE A 97 -2.82 10.16 24.27
C ILE A 97 -2.68 8.90 23.41
N GLU A 98 -1.71 8.05 23.74
CA GLU A 98 -1.58 6.73 23.12
C GLU A 98 -2.33 5.70 23.97
N VAL A 99 -3.31 5.02 23.35
CA VAL A 99 -4.16 4.04 24.04
C VAL A 99 -3.63 2.64 23.73
N GLU A 100 -3.23 1.91 24.77
CA GLU A 100 -2.63 0.58 24.60
C GLU A 100 -3.66 -0.53 24.36
N SER A 101 -4.83 -0.43 25.01
CA SER A 101 -5.87 -1.45 24.95
C SER A 101 -6.61 -1.41 23.60
N PRO A 102 -6.53 -2.46 22.76
CA PRO A 102 -7.21 -2.49 21.47
C PRO A 102 -8.73 -2.32 21.58
N LYS A 103 -9.33 -2.86 22.63
CA LYS A 103 -10.77 -2.70 22.91
C LYS A 103 -11.12 -1.24 23.21
N ALA A 104 -10.30 -0.55 23.99
CA ALA A 104 -10.52 0.86 24.28
C ALA A 104 -10.37 1.73 23.01
N VAL A 105 -9.37 1.43 22.17
CA VAL A 105 -9.21 2.07 20.85
C VAL A 105 -10.48 1.91 20.03
N GLU A 106 -10.99 0.68 19.88
CA GLU A 106 -12.21 0.41 19.10
C GLU A 106 -13.44 1.16 19.66
N GLU A 107 -13.60 1.21 20.98
CA GLU A 107 -14.69 1.96 21.63
C GLU A 107 -14.60 3.48 21.36
N ILE A 108 -13.40 4.06 21.44
CA ILE A 108 -13.17 5.48 21.15
C ILE A 108 -13.45 5.78 19.67
N LEU A 109 -12.92 4.95 18.76
CA LEU A 109 -13.13 5.12 17.32
C LEU A 109 -14.61 4.97 16.94
N THR A 110 -15.33 4.02 17.55
CA THR A 110 -16.77 3.85 17.36
C THR A 110 -17.55 5.10 17.77
N ARG A 111 -17.21 5.71 18.91
CA ARG A 111 -17.82 6.97 19.37
C ARG A 111 -17.49 8.12 18.43
N TYR A 112 -16.23 8.26 18.04
CA TYR A 112 -15.76 9.28 17.10
C TYR A 112 -16.53 9.21 15.76
N ILE A 113 -16.64 8.02 15.16
CA ILE A 113 -17.37 7.83 13.90
C ILE A 113 -18.84 8.18 14.08
N ARG A 114 -19.51 7.67 15.12
CA ARG A 114 -20.94 8.00 15.36
C ARG A 114 -21.18 9.49 15.57
N ALA A 115 -20.27 10.20 16.24
CA ALA A 115 -20.39 11.64 16.46
C ALA A 115 -20.17 12.46 15.17
N ARG A 116 -19.31 11.98 14.27
CA ARG A 116 -18.98 12.68 13.03
C ARG A 116 -20.08 12.59 11.97
N TYR A 117 -20.86 11.51 11.95
CA TYR A 117 -21.88 11.28 10.94
C TYR A 117 -23.29 11.55 11.51
N VAL A 118 -24.03 12.47 10.87
CA VAL A 118 -25.31 13.01 11.35
C VAL A 118 -26.46 11.99 11.37
N LYS A 119 -26.39 10.95 10.52
CA LYS A 119 -27.39 9.89 10.40
C LYS A 119 -26.87 8.59 11.01
N GLU A 120 -27.77 7.62 11.23
CA GLU A 120 -27.38 6.24 11.56
C GLU A 120 -26.45 5.68 10.48
N VAL A 121 -25.15 5.77 10.75
CA VAL A 121 -24.10 5.33 9.83
C VAL A 121 -23.82 3.86 10.07
N LYS A 122 -23.85 3.06 9.00
CA LYS A 122 -23.42 1.67 9.04
C LYS A 122 -21.92 1.62 8.82
N PHE A 123 -21.19 1.10 9.80
CA PHE A 123 -19.75 0.92 9.69
C PHE A 123 -19.27 -0.34 10.39
N LYS A 124 -18.07 -0.78 10.01
CA LYS A 124 -17.30 -1.81 10.71
C LYS A 124 -15.88 -1.32 10.90
N ILE A 125 -15.26 -1.70 12.02
CA ILE A 125 -13.85 -1.44 12.29
C ILE A 125 -13.12 -2.77 12.26
N PHE A 126 -12.02 -2.84 11.52
CA PHE A 126 -11.11 -3.98 11.52
C PHE A 126 -9.72 -3.52 11.96
N THR A 127 -8.95 -4.44 12.52
CA THR A 127 -7.57 -4.19 12.92
C THR A 127 -6.64 -5.06 12.09
N GLU A 128 -5.65 -4.44 11.47
CA GLU A 128 -4.61 -5.12 10.69
C GLU A 128 -3.27 -4.45 10.96
N GLN A 129 -2.23 -5.23 11.27
CA GLN A 129 -0.86 -4.72 11.48
C GLN A 129 -0.75 -3.54 12.48
N LYS A 130 -1.54 -3.55 13.56
CA LYS A 130 -1.63 -2.47 14.58
C LYS A 130 -2.20 -1.14 14.04
N LYS A 131 -2.84 -1.15 12.87
CA LYS A 131 -3.67 -0.06 12.34
C LYS A 131 -5.14 -0.46 12.43
N TRP A 132 -6.01 0.53 12.55
CA TRP A 132 -7.46 0.34 12.51
C TRP A 132 -7.99 0.89 11.20
N PHE A 133 -8.90 0.14 10.58
CA PHE A 133 -9.57 0.53 9.36
C PHE A 133 -11.06 0.59 9.63
N ALA A 134 -11.65 1.77 9.50
CA ALA A 134 -13.09 1.96 9.62
C ALA A 134 -13.70 2.02 8.22
N PHE A 135 -14.56 1.05 7.93
CA PHE A 135 -15.30 0.92 6.67
C PHE A 135 -16.69 1.48 6.87
N ILE A 136 -17.02 2.55 6.17
CA ILE A 136 -18.21 3.36 6.37
C ILE A 136 -19.04 3.30 5.10
N LEU A 137 -20.26 2.76 5.20
CA LEU A 137 -21.17 2.65 4.06
C LEU A 137 -21.81 4.01 3.77
N LYS A 138 -21.68 4.48 2.53
CA LYS A 138 -22.31 5.70 2.02
C LYS A 138 -23.78 5.44 1.64
N ASP A 139 -24.57 6.51 1.63
CA ASP A 139 -25.99 6.49 1.21
C ASP A 139 -26.18 5.93 -0.23
N GLY A 140 -25.14 5.94 -1.08
CA GLY A 140 -25.16 5.42 -2.47
C GLY A 140 -24.45 4.08 -2.67
N SER A 141 -24.33 3.23 -1.65
CA SER A 141 -23.64 1.93 -1.68
C SER A 141 -22.12 1.95 -1.85
N GLY A 142 -21.49 3.13 -1.99
CA GLY A 142 -20.04 3.25 -1.91
C GLY A 142 -19.50 3.10 -0.49
N ILE A 143 -18.18 3.01 -0.33
CA ILE A 143 -17.53 2.78 0.96
C ILE A 143 -16.44 3.84 1.16
N ASP A 144 -16.46 4.50 2.31
CA ASP A 144 -15.31 5.26 2.80
C ASP A 144 -14.49 4.39 3.75
N VAL A 145 -13.18 4.35 3.55
CA VAL A 145 -12.24 3.66 4.44
C VAL A 145 -11.34 4.68 5.11
N LEU A 146 -11.46 4.81 6.43
CA LEU A 146 -10.55 5.63 7.24
C LEU A 146 -9.45 4.74 7.82
N GLN A 147 -8.19 5.12 7.60
CA GLN A 147 -7.04 4.51 8.27
C GLN A 147 -6.73 5.29 9.54
N LEU A 148 -6.76 4.59 10.67
CA LEU A 148 -6.74 5.15 12.02
C LEU A 148 -5.66 4.46 12.85
N ASP A 149 -5.23 5.16 13.90
CA ASP A 149 -4.18 4.74 14.82
C ASP A 149 -4.64 4.82 16.27
N ARG A 150 -3.79 4.29 17.17
CA ARG A 150 -4.00 4.35 18.63
C ARG A 150 -3.56 5.67 19.29
N LYS A 151 -3.18 6.67 18.49
CA LYS A 151 -2.84 8.02 18.98
C LYS A 151 -4.04 8.93 18.83
N PHE A 152 -4.39 9.58 19.93
CA PHE A 152 -5.55 10.45 20.04
C PHE A 152 -5.15 11.83 20.56
N THR A 153 -6.02 12.80 20.33
CA THR A 153 -5.95 14.15 20.89
C THR A 153 -7.30 14.55 21.46
N ILE A 154 -7.33 15.57 22.30
CA ILE A 154 -8.57 16.12 22.86
C ILE A 154 -9.01 17.31 22.01
N ARG A 155 -10.21 17.23 21.42
CA ARG A 155 -10.86 18.36 20.74
C ARG A 155 -12.23 18.58 21.35
N ASN A 156 -12.53 19.81 21.76
CA ASN A 156 -13.80 20.18 22.40
C ASN A 156 -14.19 19.26 23.58
N GLY A 157 -13.20 18.83 24.37
CA GLY A 157 -13.41 17.92 25.51
C GLY A 157 -13.65 16.46 25.15
N VAL A 158 -13.54 16.08 23.87
CA VAL A 158 -13.74 14.71 23.39
C VAL A 158 -12.43 14.16 22.84
N LEU A 159 -12.19 12.87 23.07
CA LEU A 159 -11.05 12.16 22.54
C LEU A 159 -11.30 11.79 21.07
N GLU A 160 -10.43 12.28 20.19
CA GLU A 160 -10.51 12.09 18.74
C GLU A 160 -9.20 11.52 18.18
N PRO A 161 -9.22 10.80 17.05
CA PRO A 161 -8.00 10.36 16.38
C PRO A 161 -7.07 11.55 16.11
N LEU A 162 -5.77 11.34 16.29
CA LEU A 162 -4.77 12.37 15.97
C LEU A 162 -4.86 12.75 14.50
N ARG A 163 -4.87 11.74 13.62
CA ARG A 163 -4.95 11.87 12.16
C ARG A 163 -6.32 11.42 11.67
N THR A 164 -6.95 12.26 10.86
CA THR A 164 -8.32 12.04 10.35
C THR A 164 -8.41 12.14 8.82
N GLN A 165 -7.30 12.47 8.16
CA GLN A 165 -7.20 12.68 6.71
C GLN A 165 -6.81 11.42 5.92
N LEU A 166 -6.35 10.37 6.59
CA LEU A 166 -6.00 9.11 5.92
C LEU A 166 -7.30 8.40 5.52
N LYS A 167 -7.71 8.62 4.28
CA LYS A 167 -8.98 8.18 3.73
C LYS A 167 -8.82 7.69 2.30
N ILE A 168 -9.47 6.57 2.02
CA ILE A 168 -9.73 6.10 0.66
C ILE A 168 -11.24 5.99 0.47
N SER A 169 -11.71 6.33 -0.73
CA SER A 169 -13.12 6.27 -1.10
C SER A 169 -13.33 5.26 -2.23
N PHE A 170 -14.34 4.42 -2.11
CA PHE A 170 -14.80 3.51 -3.15
C PHE A 170 -16.22 3.89 -3.59
N ASP A 171 -16.50 3.73 -4.87
CA ASP A 171 -17.81 3.97 -5.46
C ASP A 171 -18.76 2.76 -5.29
N SER A 172 -19.97 2.84 -5.84
CA SER A 172 -20.94 1.74 -5.80
C SER A 172 -20.50 0.48 -6.57
N SER A 173 -19.52 0.63 -7.46
CA SER A 173 -18.91 -0.43 -8.27
C SER A 173 -17.80 -1.16 -7.51
N MET A 174 -17.49 -0.73 -6.27
CA MET A 174 -16.33 -1.17 -5.48
C MET A 174 -14.99 -0.82 -6.12
N GLU A 175 -14.97 0.18 -6.99
CA GLU A 175 -13.76 0.75 -7.58
C GLU A 175 -13.36 2.01 -6.82
N LEU A 176 -12.08 2.37 -6.86
CA LEU A 176 -11.61 3.60 -6.23
C LEU A 176 -12.28 4.83 -6.88
N ASP A 177 -12.86 5.68 -6.03
CA ASP A 177 -13.69 6.80 -6.47
C ASP A 177 -12.84 7.94 -7.05
N SER A 178 -13.10 8.30 -8.31
CA SER A 178 -12.38 9.35 -9.04
C SER A 178 -12.66 10.78 -8.55
N GLN A 179 -13.73 10.99 -7.78
CA GLN A 179 -14.13 12.31 -7.30
C GLN A 179 -13.33 12.77 -6.07
N PHE A 180 -12.65 11.84 -5.39
CA PHE A 180 -11.96 12.12 -4.14
C PHE A 180 -10.44 12.05 -4.28
N VAL A 181 -9.77 12.85 -3.46
CA VAL A 181 -8.35 12.69 -3.17
C VAL A 181 -8.21 11.59 -2.11
N HIS A 182 -7.38 10.61 -2.39
CA HIS A 182 -7.11 9.49 -1.51
C HIS A 182 -5.78 9.73 -0.80
N THR A 183 -5.73 9.44 0.50
CA THR A 183 -4.49 9.50 1.29
C THR A 183 -4.36 8.24 2.12
N LEU A 184 -3.21 7.56 2.04
CA LEU A 184 -2.95 6.32 2.75
C LEU A 184 -1.51 6.27 3.26
N GLU A 185 -1.33 5.75 4.47
CA GLU A 185 -0.02 5.30 4.94
C GLU A 185 0.23 3.87 4.43
N VAL A 186 1.01 3.77 3.35
CA VAL A 186 1.27 2.52 2.63
C VAL A 186 2.30 1.62 3.33
N SER A 187 3.17 2.22 4.14
CA SER A 187 4.12 1.52 5.03
C SER A 187 4.60 2.48 6.11
N ALA A 188 5.35 1.97 7.09
CA ALA A 188 5.90 2.80 8.17
C ALA A 188 6.61 4.04 7.59
N HIS A 189 6.15 5.22 8.01
CA HIS A 189 6.68 6.52 7.60
C HIS A 189 6.55 6.86 6.10
N HIS A 190 5.71 6.15 5.34
CA HIS A 190 5.45 6.45 3.94
C HIS A 190 3.98 6.80 3.72
N LEU A 191 3.73 8.03 3.28
CA LEU A 191 2.40 8.55 2.98
C LEU A 191 2.26 8.71 1.47
N MET A 192 1.21 8.11 0.92
CA MET A 192 0.79 8.30 -0.46
C MET A 192 -0.45 9.16 -0.48
N GLN A 193 -0.46 10.21 -1.30
CA GLN A 193 -1.68 10.90 -1.69
C GLN A 193 -1.83 10.83 -3.21
N PHE A 194 -3.04 10.50 -3.68
CA PHE A 194 -3.29 10.30 -5.09
C PHE A 194 -4.74 10.58 -5.48
N THR A 195 -4.94 10.82 -6.77
CA THR A 195 -6.24 10.95 -7.42
C THR A 195 -6.31 9.98 -8.58
N ILE A 196 -7.53 9.69 -9.03
CA ILE A 196 -7.77 8.79 -10.14
C ILE A 196 -8.56 9.52 -11.21
N LYS A 197 -8.07 9.47 -12.44
CA LYS A 197 -8.76 10.02 -13.62
C LYS A 197 -8.66 9.01 -14.75
N ASN A 198 -9.80 8.58 -15.30
CA ASN A 198 -9.87 7.60 -16.38
C ASN A 198 -9.12 6.28 -16.05
N GLY A 199 -9.20 5.82 -14.80
CA GLY A 199 -8.50 4.62 -14.33
C GLY A 199 -6.98 4.77 -14.14
N LEU A 200 -6.45 5.98 -14.33
CA LEU A 200 -5.03 6.30 -14.17
C LEU A 200 -4.81 7.10 -12.88
N ILE A 201 -3.76 6.74 -12.16
CA ILE A 201 -3.38 7.31 -10.88
C ILE A 201 -2.35 8.42 -11.10
N THR A 202 -2.59 9.56 -10.47
CA THR A 202 -1.62 10.64 -10.31
C THR A 202 -1.50 11.02 -8.85
N GLY A 203 -0.28 11.13 -8.33
CA GLY A 203 -0.04 11.36 -6.91
C GLY A 203 1.43 11.39 -6.53
N ALA A 204 1.69 11.45 -5.24
CA ALA A 204 3.05 11.51 -4.69
C ALA A 204 3.19 10.62 -3.46
N LEU A 205 4.35 9.94 -3.39
CA LEU A 205 4.79 9.18 -2.22
C LEU A 205 5.84 10.00 -1.45
N THR A 206 5.54 10.33 -0.21
CA THR A 206 6.49 10.99 0.69
C THR A 206 7.04 10.03 1.74
N ARG A 207 8.22 10.35 2.28
CA ARG A 207 8.91 9.54 3.28
C ARG A 207 9.37 10.39 4.46
N GLY A 208 9.24 9.81 5.65
CA GLY A 208 9.85 10.29 6.88
C GLY A 208 9.19 11.54 7.45
N TYR A 209 9.73 12.01 8.57
CA TYR A 209 9.23 13.19 9.28
C TYR A 209 9.40 14.50 8.48
N MET A 210 10.22 14.47 7.43
CA MET A 210 10.47 15.60 6.52
C MET A 210 9.53 15.63 5.31
N PHE A 211 8.63 14.64 5.17
CA PHE A 211 7.75 14.47 4.02
C PHE A 211 8.49 14.50 2.68
N GLN A 212 9.73 13.99 2.64
CA GLN A 212 10.55 14.05 1.43
C GLN A 212 9.88 13.25 0.31
N LYS A 213 9.64 13.88 -0.83
CA LYS A 213 9.07 13.20 -2.00
C LYS A 213 10.04 12.11 -2.46
N SER A 214 9.59 10.86 -2.39
CA SER A 214 10.35 9.67 -2.77
C SER A 214 9.97 9.14 -4.15
N GLN A 215 8.72 9.35 -4.57
CA GLN A 215 8.22 8.96 -5.88
C GLN A 215 7.13 9.93 -6.32
N ASP A 216 7.18 10.32 -7.59
CA ASP A 216 6.12 11.04 -8.30
C ASP A 216 5.41 10.03 -9.20
N ILE A 217 4.08 10.03 -9.20
CA ILE A 217 3.27 9.10 -9.99
C ILE A 217 2.43 9.95 -10.94
N GLN A 218 2.59 9.70 -12.23
CA GLN A 218 1.86 10.42 -13.26
C GLN A 218 1.22 9.41 -14.21
N ASN A 219 -0.11 9.42 -14.26
CA ASN A 219 -0.92 8.63 -15.18
C ASN A 219 -0.55 7.13 -15.24
N ALA A 220 -0.29 6.50 -14.10
CA ALA A 220 0.05 5.08 -14.01
C ALA A 220 -1.15 4.22 -13.61
N LYS A 221 -1.20 2.95 -14.01
CA LYS A 221 -2.23 2.03 -13.50
C LYS A 221 -1.89 1.62 -12.08
N LEU A 222 -2.91 1.26 -11.29
CA LEU A 222 -2.71 0.82 -9.90
C LEU A 222 -1.73 -0.36 -9.81
N HIS A 223 -1.85 -1.33 -10.71
CA HIS A 223 -0.98 -2.53 -10.76
C HIS A 223 0.51 -2.20 -11.00
N ASP A 224 0.80 -1.09 -11.69
CA ASP A 224 2.17 -0.64 -11.96
C ASP A 224 2.82 0.05 -10.75
N ILE A 225 2.08 0.21 -9.65
CA ILE A 225 2.54 0.87 -8.41
C ILE A 225 2.45 -0.14 -7.25
N PRO A 226 3.36 -1.12 -7.12
CA PRO A 226 3.28 -2.17 -6.10
C PRO A 226 3.13 -1.64 -4.67
N LYS A 227 3.79 -0.51 -4.36
CA LYS A 227 3.71 0.16 -3.04
C LYS A 227 2.30 0.64 -2.69
N LEU A 228 1.43 0.86 -3.67
CA LEU A 228 0.04 1.27 -3.47
C LEU A 228 -0.93 0.11 -3.74
N PHE A 229 -0.66 -0.69 -4.77
CA PHE A 229 -1.47 -1.84 -5.17
C PHE A 229 -1.75 -2.79 -4.00
N TRP A 230 -0.71 -3.24 -3.29
CA TRP A 230 -0.89 -4.21 -2.21
C TRP A 230 -1.66 -3.66 -1.02
N PRO A 231 -1.36 -2.46 -0.49
CA PRO A 231 -2.19 -1.84 0.55
C PRO A 231 -3.66 -1.68 0.15
N VAL A 232 -3.95 -1.28 -1.08
CA VAL A 232 -5.34 -1.15 -1.56
C VAL A 232 -6.03 -2.50 -1.65
N LYS A 233 -5.38 -3.52 -2.24
CA LYS A 233 -5.94 -4.87 -2.32
C LYS A 233 -6.21 -5.50 -0.95
N ARG A 234 -5.37 -5.22 0.04
CA ARG A 234 -5.63 -5.60 1.45
C ARG A 234 -6.86 -4.93 2.03
N ILE A 235 -7.13 -3.67 1.67
CA ILE A 235 -8.35 -2.99 2.10
C ILE A 235 -9.57 -3.61 1.42
N GLU A 236 -9.48 -3.92 0.13
CA GLU A 236 -10.57 -4.53 -0.65
C GLU A 236 -11.02 -5.89 -0.09
N GLN A 237 -10.12 -6.68 0.50
CA GLN A 237 -10.44 -8.02 1.03
C GLN A 237 -11.59 -8.04 2.05
N PHE A 238 -11.87 -6.90 2.70
CA PHE A 238 -12.91 -6.77 3.72
C PHE A 238 -14.32 -6.59 3.15
N PHE A 239 -14.46 -6.26 1.87
CA PHE A 239 -15.75 -6.03 1.22
C PHE A 239 -15.87 -6.63 -0.20
N VAL A 240 -14.77 -6.98 -0.84
CA VAL A 240 -14.74 -7.71 -2.12
C VAL A 240 -14.53 -9.20 -1.82
N SER A 241 -15.46 -10.03 -2.29
CA SER A 241 -15.33 -11.48 -2.15
C SER A 241 -14.29 -12.04 -3.14
N ARG A 242 -13.54 -13.08 -2.74
CA ARG A 242 -12.52 -13.70 -3.62
C ARG A 242 -13.08 -14.19 -4.95
N GLY A 243 -14.31 -14.73 -4.94
CA GLY A 243 -14.96 -15.24 -6.15
C GLY A 243 -15.31 -14.16 -7.17
N THR A 244 -15.38 -12.90 -6.72
CA THR A 244 -15.69 -11.74 -7.57
C THR A 244 -14.48 -10.84 -7.81
N ASP A 245 -13.33 -11.11 -7.18
CA ASP A 245 -12.11 -10.32 -7.35
C ASP A 245 -11.41 -10.71 -8.67
N PRO A 246 -11.36 -9.80 -9.66
CA PRO A 246 -10.75 -10.11 -10.96
C PRO A 246 -9.26 -10.46 -10.85
N PHE A 247 -8.55 -9.88 -9.88
CA PHE A 247 -7.13 -10.14 -9.69
C PHE A 247 -6.88 -11.56 -9.17
N TYR A 248 -7.68 -12.00 -8.19
CA TYR A 248 -7.64 -13.37 -7.69
C TYR A 248 -7.99 -14.37 -8.80
N GLY A 249 -9.09 -14.12 -9.52
CA GLY A 249 -9.55 -15.00 -10.60
C GLY A 249 -8.49 -15.16 -11.71
N ASP A 250 -7.83 -14.07 -12.10
CA ASP A 250 -6.77 -14.09 -13.12
C ASP A 250 -5.54 -14.89 -12.65
N ILE A 251 -5.07 -14.68 -11.42
CA ILE A 251 -3.94 -15.45 -10.85
C ILE A 251 -4.28 -16.94 -10.81
N VAL A 252 -5.44 -17.29 -10.24
CA VAL A 252 -5.87 -18.68 -10.10
C VAL A 252 -5.98 -19.36 -11.47
N LYS A 253 -6.62 -18.70 -12.43
CA LYS A 253 -6.77 -19.22 -13.80
C LYS A 253 -5.41 -19.46 -14.46
N LYS A 254 -4.48 -18.50 -14.38
CA LYS A 254 -3.14 -18.63 -14.97
C LYS A 254 -2.35 -19.78 -14.35
N LEU A 255 -2.43 -19.96 -13.03
CA LEU A 255 -1.78 -21.09 -12.35
C LEU A 255 -2.43 -22.42 -12.76
N GLU A 256 -3.76 -22.48 -12.85
CA GLU A 256 -4.49 -23.67 -13.31
C GLU A 256 -4.10 -24.04 -14.75
N ASP A 257 -4.06 -23.07 -15.65
CA ASP A 257 -3.70 -23.27 -17.06
C ASP A 257 -2.28 -23.87 -17.20
N ILE A 258 -1.34 -23.42 -16.36
CA ILE A 258 0.02 -24.00 -16.27
C ILE A 258 -0.05 -25.45 -15.79
N THR A 259 -0.80 -25.73 -14.72
CA THR A 259 -0.89 -27.08 -14.17
C THR A 259 -1.54 -28.09 -15.12
N LEU A 260 -2.48 -27.63 -15.95
CA LEU A 260 -3.16 -28.45 -16.97
C LEU A 260 -2.34 -28.62 -18.24
N GLY A 261 -1.22 -27.89 -18.38
CA GLY A 261 -0.31 -28.05 -19.50
C GLY A 261 -0.78 -27.42 -20.81
N PHE A 262 -1.57 -26.34 -20.74
CA PHE A 262 -2.05 -25.61 -21.93
C PHE A 262 -0.95 -24.86 -22.71
N TRP A 263 0.32 -25.02 -22.34
CA TRP A 263 1.43 -24.25 -22.86
C TRP A 263 2.56 -25.15 -23.32
N GLU A 264 3.29 -24.71 -24.36
CA GLU A 264 4.49 -25.38 -24.86
C GLU A 264 5.58 -25.35 -23.78
N LYS A 265 5.67 -26.47 -23.05
CA LYS A 265 6.74 -26.76 -22.11
C LYS A 265 8.04 -26.81 -22.90
N ASN A 266 8.77 -25.69 -23.03
CA ASN A 266 10.24 -25.62 -23.19
C ASN A 266 10.84 -24.31 -23.75
N SER A 267 10.08 -23.23 -23.95
CA SER A 267 10.71 -21.94 -24.31
C SER A 267 11.29 -21.21 -23.10
N GLU A 268 12.36 -20.43 -23.29
CA GLU A 268 12.93 -19.55 -22.27
C GLU A 268 11.93 -18.47 -21.83
N SER A 269 11.13 -17.97 -22.77
CA SER A 269 10.03 -17.03 -22.49
C SER A 269 8.99 -17.61 -21.53
N TRP A 270 8.74 -18.92 -21.61
CA TRP A 270 7.80 -19.62 -20.73
C TRP A 270 8.31 -19.73 -19.29
N GLN A 271 9.59 -20.04 -19.11
CA GLN A 271 10.20 -20.13 -17.77
C GLN A 271 10.21 -18.76 -17.07
N ASN A 272 10.53 -17.70 -17.82
CA ASN A 272 10.48 -16.33 -17.30
C ASN A 272 9.05 -15.93 -16.91
N TYR A 273 8.06 -16.26 -17.74
CA TYR A 273 6.65 -16.03 -17.43
C TYR A 273 6.20 -16.75 -16.15
N ILE A 274 6.51 -18.05 -16.00
CA ILE A 274 6.19 -18.81 -14.79
C ILE A 274 6.82 -18.17 -13.55
N THR A 275 8.09 -17.77 -13.65
CA THR A 275 8.83 -17.18 -12.52
C THR A 275 8.18 -15.87 -12.07
N ILE A 276 7.79 -15.01 -13.01
CA ILE A 276 7.08 -13.76 -12.72
C ILE A 276 5.72 -14.05 -12.08
N LEU A 277 4.95 -14.98 -12.65
CA LEU A 277 3.64 -15.34 -12.11
C LEU A 277 3.74 -15.94 -10.70
N LEU A 278 4.71 -16.80 -10.45
CA LEU A 278 4.96 -17.38 -9.12
C LEU A 278 5.27 -16.28 -8.11
N SER A 279 6.19 -15.36 -8.44
CA SER A 279 6.52 -14.22 -7.58
C SER A 279 5.29 -13.34 -7.27
N GLN A 280 4.46 -13.06 -8.29
CA GLN A 280 3.21 -12.32 -8.12
C GLN A 280 2.20 -13.08 -7.24
N SER A 281 2.08 -14.40 -7.43
CA SER A 281 1.14 -15.25 -6.69
C SER A 281 1.55 -15.40 -5.22
N GLU A 282 2.85 -15.55 -4.97
CA GLU A 282 3.43 -15.58 -3.63
C GLU A 282 3.21 -14.25 -2.92
N SER A 283 3.48 -13.13 -3.60
CA SER A 283 3.17 -11.80 -3.08
C SER A 283 1.68 -11.65 -2.76
N ALA A 284 0.79 -12.16 -3.61
CA ALA A 284 -0.65 -12.11 -3.37
C ALA A 284 -1.08 -12.96 -2.17
N LEU A 285 -0.50 -14.16 -2.01
CA LEU A 285 -0.75 -15.04 -0.87
C LEU A 285 -0.25 -14.42 0.46
N GLU A 286 0.95 -13.84 0.44
CA GLU A 286 1.58 -13.24 1.62
C GLU A 286 0.90 -11.93 2.05
N ASN A 287 0.49 -11.10 1.09
CA ASN A 287 0.01 -9.76 1.38
C ASN A 287 -1.52 -9.70 1.46
N VAL A 288 -2.27 -10.41 0.62
CA VAL A 288 -3.72 -10.20 0.44
C VAL A 288 -4.53 -11.42 0.85
N TYR A 289 -4.17 -12.62 0.39
CA TYR A 289 -4.97 -13.83 0.54
C TYR A 289 -4.40 -14.77 1.60
N VAL A 290 -4.00 -14.23 2.75
CA VAL A 290 -3.33 -14.98 3.82
C VAL A 290 -4.16 -16.21 4.22
N GLY A 291 -3.53 -17.38 4.20
CA GLY A 291 -4.16 -18.67 4.54
C GLY A 291 -5.04 -19.28 3.44
N ASP A 292 -4.98 -18.79 2.19
CA ASP A 292 -5.67 -19.41 1.07
C ASP A 292 -5.00 -20.72 0.62
N LYS A 293 -5.57 -21.85 1.08
CA LYS A 293 -5.08 -23.20 0.76
C LYS A 293 -5.11 -23.53 -0.74
N ARG A 294 -6.09 -23.01 -1.50
CA ARG A 294 -6.20 -23.29 -2.94
C ARG A 294 -5.05 -22.62 -3.67
N LEU A 295 -4.81 -21.34 -3.38
CA LEU A 295 -3.73 -20.58 -3.97
C LEU A 295 -2.37 -21.18 -3.59
N GLU A 296 -2.18 -21.56 -2.33
CA GLU A 296 -0.98 -22.26 -1.83
C GLU A 296 -0.72 -23.57 -2.58
N ASP A 297 -1.74 -24.41 -2.77
CA ASP A 297 -1.63 -25.67 -3.51
C ASP A 297 -1.27 -25.47 -4.99
N LEU A 298 -1.86 -24.46 -5.64
CA LEU A 298 -1.56 -24.12 -7.03
C LEU A 298 -0.13 -23.63 -7.19
N ILE A 299 0.33 -22.72 -6.32
CA ILE A 299 1.73 -22.24 -6.30
C ILE A 299 2.69 -23.43 -6.12
N ARG A 300 2.40 -24.33 -5.18
CA ARG A 300 3.22 -25.53 -4.95
C ARG A 300 3.31 -26.42 -6.18
N LYS A 301 2.19 -26.69 -6.86
CA LYS A 301 2.17 -27.50 -8.09
C LYS A 301 2.99 -26.86 -9.21
N VAL A 302 2.83 -25.56 -9.43
CA VAL A 302 3.58 -24.82 -10.47
C VAL A 302 5.08 -24.78 -10.15
N ARG A 303 5.48 -24.60 -8.89
CA ARG A 303 6.89 -24.71 -8.46
C ARG A 303 7.47 -26.08 -8.78
N HIS A 304 6.77 -27.17 -8.47
CA HIS A 304 7.22 -28.52 -8.81
C HIS A 304 7.41 -28.71 -10.31
N LEU A 305 6.48 -28.21 -11.13
CA LEU A 305 6.58 -28.27 -12.59
C LEU A 305 7.83 -27.54 -13.10
N LEU A 306 8.10 -26.34 -12.60
CA LEU A 306 9.28 -25.55 -12.99
C LEU A 306 10.58 -26.32 -12.70
N VAL A 307 10.72 -26.89 -11.49
CA VAL A 307 11.88 -27.69 -11.11
C VAL A 307 12.04 -28.93 -11.99
N THR A 308 10.95 -29.66 -12.27
CA THR A 308 11.02 -30.84 -13.16
C THR A 308 11.44 -30.49 -14.58
N THR A 309 11.01 -29.33 -15.11
CA THR A 309 11.43 -28.88 -16.44
C THR A 309 12.86 -28.34 -16.50
N GLN A 310 13.42 -27.89 -15.37
CA GLN A 310 14.83 -27.49 -15.27
C GLN A 310 15.77 -28.69 -15.15
N ASN A 311 15.30 -29.76 -14.48
CA ASN A 311 16.07 -30.99 -14.25
C ASN A 311 15.83 -32.08 -15.31
N ASP A 312 15.21 -31.76 -16.44
CA ASP A 312 14.93 -32.73 -17.50
C ASP A 312 16.25 -33.17 -18.18
N PRO A 313 16.67 -34.46 -18.04
CA PRO A 313 17.94 -34.95 -18.57
C PRO A 313 18.03 -34.88 -20.10
N ALA A 314 16.92 -34.64 -20.81
CA ALA A 314 16.94 -34.36 -22.25
C ALA A 314 17.65 -33.04 -22.61
N LYS A 315 17.85 -32.12 -21.65
CA LYS A 315 18.59 -30.85 -21.84
C LYS A 315 20.04 -30.90 -21.34
N SER A 316 20.40 -31.83 -20.46
CA SER A 316 21.81 -32.12 -20.14
C SER A 316 22.34 -33.10 -21.19
N GLY A 317 22.99 -32.58 -22.23
CA GLY A 317 23.57 -33.40 -23.28
C GLY A 317 24.61 -34.39 -22.76
N GLU A 318 24.18 -35.58 -22.34
CA GLU A 318 25.01 -36.77 -22.29
C GLU A 318 24.66 -37.66 -23.49
N PRO A 319 25.61 -37.94 -24.40
CA PRO A 319 25.38 -38.90 -25.45
C PRO A 319 25.18 -40.26 -24.79
N TRP A 320 24.03 -40.89 -25.04
CA TRP A 320 23.77 -42.28 -24.74
C TRP A 320 24.98 -43.14 -25.13
N GLN A 321 25.81 -43.53 -24.16
CA GLN A 321 26.75 -44.61 -24.36
C GLN A 321 25.90 -45.84 -24.64
N LYS A 322 25.94 -46.29 -25.89
CA LYS A 322 25.41 -47.59 -26.33
C LYS A 322 26.01 -48.65 -25.42
N ASN A 323 25.25 -49.10 -24.43
CA ASN A 323 25.50 -50.36 -23.77
C ASN A 323 25.41 -51.44 -24.86
N GLN A 324 26.59 -51.91 -25.30
CA GLN A 324 26.72 -53.11 -26.10
C GLN A 324 26.21 -54.28 -25.25
N ILE A 325 24.95 -54.63 -25.47
CA ILE A 325 24.42 -55.93 -25.06
C ILE A 325 25.10 -56.96 -25.98
N LYS A 326 26.12 -57.64 -25.46
CA LYS A 326 26.62 -58.89 -26.07
C LYS A 326 25.49 -59.92 -26.02
N PRO A 327 25.11 -60.57 -27.14
CA PRO A 327 24.08 -61.60 -27.10
C PRO A 327 24.62 -62.85 -26.39
N GLN A 328 23.99 -63.22 -25.28
CA GLN A 328 24.08 -64.57 -24.73
C GLN A 328 23.19 -65.49 -25.57
N LEU A 329 23.80 -66.32 -26.42
CA LEU A 329 23.15 -67.49 -27.00
C LEU A 329 23.00 -68.57 -25.92
N ASN A 330 21.81 -69.16 -25.84
CA ASN A 330 21.50 -70.33 -25.04
C ASN A 330 20.40 -71.13 -25.79
N PRO A 331 20.16 -72.42 -25.49
CA PRO A 331 20.91 -73.59 -25.96
C PRO A 331 20.02 -74.58 -26.76
N GLN A 332 20.61 -75.73 -27.13
CA GLN A 332 20.01 -77.03 -27.54
C GLN A 332 20.13 -77.40 -29.03
N LEU A 333 20.94 -78.42 -29.35
CA LEU A 333 20.47 -79.79 -29.69
C LEU A 333 21.65 -80.72 -30.08
N ASN A 334 21.99 -81.59 -29.14
CA ASN A 334 22.28 -83.02 -29.26
C ASN A 334 22.53 -83.66 -30.66
N THR A 335 23.71 -84.26 -30.88
CA THR A 335 23.95 -85.73 -31.02
C THR A 335 25.14 -86.12 -31.92
N LYS A 336 25.85 -87.17 -31.47
CA LYS A 336 26.67 -88.16 -32.20
C LYS A 336 28.15 -87.86 -32.55
N THR A 337 29.00 -88.47 -31.72
CA THR A 337 30.34 -89.08 -31.92
C THR A 337 30.48 -89.97 -33.19
N PRO A 338 31.66 -90.58 -33.50
CA PRO A 338 33.08 -90.28 -33.18
C PRO A 338 34.07 -90.49 -34.38
N ARG A 339 35.37 -90.37 -34.09
CA ARG A 339 36.56 -91.11 -34.63
C ARG A 339 37.51 -90.39 -35.60
N GLU A 340 38.80 -90.50 -35.22
CA GLU A 340 40.00 -90.86 -36.02
C GLU A 340 40.30 -89.95 -37.22
N LEU A 341 41.46 -89.30 -37.34
CA LEU A 341 42.86 -89.68 -37.11
C LEU A 341 43.71 -88.42 -36.91
#